data_AF-A0A8E2JMC7-F1
#
_entry.id   AF-A0A8E2JMC7-F1
#
_cell.length_a   1.000
_cell.length_b   1.000
_cell.length_c   1.000
_cell.angle_alpha   90.00
_cell.angle_beta   90.00
_cell.angle_gamma   90.00
#
_symmetry.space_group_name_H-M   'P 1'
#
loop_
_entity.id
_entity.type
_entity.pdbx_description
1 polymer ?
#
loop_
_entity_poly.entity_id
_entity_poly.type
_entity_poly.pdbx_seq_one_letter_code
_entity_poly.pdbx_strand_id
1 'polypeptide(L)'
;MKSLALLTAAALLAVTAGQLTGSVGPTTSITQKRAKKVCNVLSYGAKADKSTDLGPAIQSAWQDCKSGGVVYIPSGEYAMSTWQTLSGGASWALQLDGIIYRTGTSGGHMIIIENTNDFELFSQTSQGAIQGYGYTFLSQGNYGPRLIRLVNVVDFSFHDLMLVDSPAFHLILATCKNGEVYNSILRGANRGGLDGIDVSGSNIYIHDVEVTNKDECVTIKSPAANMLVENIYCNWSGGCAIGSLSTGTAISSIKYNNIYTWQSNQMLMIKSSGGSGYVRDCSFTNFIGHSNAYALDIDQYWSSQSVGSGSGVQLSDLTVSDWKGTIIDPKRAAINMVCADGAPCTNISLSNLAFWSDSGAAIHYTCRSAYGQGYCLHSGSGSSYSAASSTVSSAPAGYNGPKMGNDLASGLGISRSIDIPTSIPTSFFPGATPLKPLLNGSSHRSL
;
A
#
# COMPACT_ATOMS: atom_id res chain seq x y z
N MET A 1 30.86 -21.65 -53.26
CA MET A 1 29.50 -21.34 -52.78
C MET A 1 29.26 -22.05 -51.45
N LYS A 2 29.54 -21.37 -50.33
CA LYS A 2 29.13 -21.78 -48.98
C LYS A 2 28.40 -20.58 -48.42
N SER A 3 27.06 -20.64 -48.40
CA SER A 3 26.24 -19.57 -47.81
C SER A 3 26.10 -19.81 -46.32
N LEU A 4 26.59 -18.85 -45.55
CA LEU A 4 26.46 -18.75 -44.11
C LEU A 4 25.05 -18.21 -43.81
N ALA A 5 24.20 -19.01 -43.17
CA ALA A 5 22.91 -18.54 -42.68
C ALA A 5 23.11 -17.89 -41.30
N LEU A 6 22.99 -16.57 -41.22
CA LEU A 6 22.92 -15.85 -39.95
C LEU A 6 21.54 -16.11 -39.31
N LEU A 7 21.51 -16.74 -38.14
CA LEU A 7 20.38 -16.64 -37.22
C LEU A 7 20.39 -15.25 -36.58
N THR A 8 19.41 -14.41 -36.93
CA THR A 8 19.09 -13.22 -36.15
C THR A 8 18.20 -13.62 -34.97
N ALA A 9 18.80 -13.73 -33.78
CA ALA A 9 18.05 -13.76 -32.53
C ALA A 9 17.50 -12.35 -32.26
N ALA A 10 16.20 -12.16 -32.46
CA ALA A 10 15.50 -10.97 -31.99
C ALA A 10 15.37 -11.08 -30.47
N ALA A 11 16.28 -10.45 -29.74
CA ALA A 11 16.09 -10.18 -28.32
C ALA A 11 14.93 -9.19 -28.19
N LEU A 12 13.77 -9.65 -27.73
CA LEU A 12 12.77 -8.75 -27.15
C LEU A 12 13.42 -8.14 -25.91
N LEU A 13 13.94 -6.93 -26.07
CA LEU A 13 14.22 -6.03 -24.96
C LEU A 13 12.87 -5.76 -24.27
N ALA A 14 12.62 -6.46 -23.18
CA ALA A 14 11.65 -6.01 -22.19
C ALA A 14 12.11 -4.62 -21.77
N VAL A 15 11.40 -3.60 -22.20
CA VAL A 15 11.62 -2.23 -21.76
C VAL A 15 11.25 -2.23 -20.28
N THR A 16 12.23 -2.49 -19.40
CA THR A 16 12.12 -2.17 -17.98
C THR A 16 12.13 -0.65 -17.91
N ALA A 17 10.97 -0.03 -18.17
CA ALA A 17 10.77 1.36 -17.86
C ALA A 17 11.03 1.51 -16.36
N GLY A 18 12.02 2.33 -15.97
CA GLY A 18 12.12 2.74 -14.57
C GLY A 18 10.82 3.46 -14.22
N GLN A 19 9.94 2.81 -13.44
CA GLN A 19 8.66 3.42 -13.04
C GLN A 19 8.89 4.66 -12.16
N LEU A 20 9.98 4.66 -11.39
CA LEU A 20 10.48 5.84 -10.68
C LEU A 20 11.17 6.79 -11.67
N THR A 21 10.97 8.09 -11.49
CA THR A 21 11.50 9.15 -12.37
C THR A 21 12.79 9.79 -11.85
N GLY A 22 13.22 9.42 -10.65
CA GLY A 22 14.44 9.94 -10.03
C GLY A 22 14.69 9.30 -8.67
N SER A 23 15.56 9.91 -7.87
CA SER A 23 15.80 9.50 -6.49
C SER A 23 14.54 9.64 -5.63
N VAL A 24 14.43 8.77 -4.64
CA VAL A 24 13.43 8.82 -3.57
C VAL A 24 14.16 8.93 -2.23
N GLY A 25 13.45 9.34 -1.17
CA GLY A 25 14.03 9.46 0.16
C GLY A 25 14.49 10.87 0.52
N PRO A 26 14.94 11.09 1.78
CA PRO A 26 15.48 12.36 2.23
C PRO A 26 16.78 12.70 1.52
N THR A 27 17.03 14.00 1.30
CA THR A 27 18.25 14.49 0.62
C THR A 27 19.38 14.81 1.58
N THR A 28 19.10 14.96 2.87
CA THR A 28 20.10 15.13 3.93
C THR A 28 20.13 13.89 4.82
N SER A 29 21.32 13.37 5.10
CA SER A 29 21.47 12.18 5.96
C SER A 29 21.06 12.44 7.41
N ILE A 30 20.58 11.41 8.10
CA ILE A 30 20.25 11.52 9.53
C ILE A 30 21.45 11.97 10.38
N THR A 31 22.68 11.58 10.01
CA THR A 31 23.91 12.02 10.69
C THR A 31 24.10 13.53 10.61
N GLN A 32 23.86 14.13 9.45
CA GLN A 32 23.90 15.58 9.27
C GLN A 32 22.78 16.27 10.07
N LYS A 33 21.57 15.71 10.07
CA LYS A 33 20.43 16.24 10.85
C LYS A 33 20.72 16.21 12.36
N ARG A 34 21.27 15.09 12.88
CA ARG A 34 21.69 14.97 14.29
C ARG A 34 22.80 15.95 14.65
N ALA A 35 23.77 16.14 13.75
CA ALA A 35 24.87 17.09 13.97
C ALA A 35 24.38 18.55 14.06
N LYS A 36 23.25 18.88 13.41
CA LYS A 36 22.61 20.19 13.53
C LYS A 36 22.02 20.39 14.93
N LYS A 37 21.07 19.53 15.33
CA LYS A 37 20.39 19.59 16.63
C LYS A 37 19.59 18.30 16.86
N VAL A 38 19.59 17.82 18.10
CA VAL A 38 18.67 16.77 18.56
C VAL A 38 17.77 17.34 19.64
N CYS A 39 16.46 17.36 19.37
CA CYS A 39 15.42 17.80 20.28
C CYS A 39 14.78 16.55 20.91
N ASN A 40 15.35 16.08 22.01
CA ASN A 40 14.80 14.96 22.78
C ASN A 40 13.53 15.42 23.50
N VAL A 41 12.38 14.81 23.23
CA VAL A 41 11.07 15.22 23.79
C VAL A 41 11.03 15.24 25.32
N LEU A 42 11.88 14.48 26.00
CA LEU A 42 12.00 14.52 27.47
C LEU A 42 12.47 15.89 27.98
N SER A 43 13.32 16.58 27.21
CA SER A 43 13.74 17.95 27.50
C SER A 43 12.64 18.99 27.26
N TYR A 44 11.54 18.60 26.61
CA TYR A 44 10.38 19.42 26.33
C TYR A 44 9.15 18.98 27.15
N GLY A 45 9.37 18.24 28.25
CA GLY A 45 8.34 17.90 29.23
C GLY A 45 7.64 16.55 29.00
N ALA A 46 8.03 15.77 27.99
CA ALA A 46 7.52 14.41 27.83
C ALA A 46 7.97 13.52 29.00
N LYS A 47 7.14 12.53 29.36
CA LYS A 47 7.50 11.48 30.30
C LYS A 47 7.10 10.13 29.72
N ALA A 48 8.01 9.17 29.82
CA ALA A 48 7.78 7.78 29.45
C ALA A 48 7.02 7.03 30.57
N ASP A 49 5.86 7.54 30.96
CA ASP A 49 5.03 7.05 32.07
C ASP A 49 3.66 6.54 31.61
N LYS A 50 3.42 6.50 30.30
CA LYS A 50 2.13 6.10 29.67
C LYS A 50 0.93 6.89 30.19
N SER A 51 1.14 8.09 30.73
CA SER A 51 0.08 8.93 31.34
C SER A 51 0.18 10.40 30.94
N THR A 52 1.38 10.98 31.00
CA THR A 52 1.64 12.35 30.59
C THR A 52 1.48 12.48 29.08
N ASP A 53 0.74 13.49 28.62
CA ASP A 53 0.49 13.73 27.19
C ASP A 53 1.77 14.13 26.45
N LEU A 54 2.15 13.31 25.46
CA LEU A 54 3.31 13.50 24.61
C LEU A 54 3.13 14.63 23.59
N GLY A 55 1.89 14.94 23.20
CA GLY A 55 1.58 15.88 22.12
C GLY A 55 2.30 17.24 22.23
N PRO A 56 2.17 17.98 23.35
CA PRO A 56 2.81 19.29 23.52
C PRO A 56 4.34 19.24 23.48
N ALA A 57 4.94 18.14 23.94
CA ALA A 57 6.38 17.94 23.91
C ALA A 57 6.89 17.69 22.48
N ILE A 58 6.16 16.91 21.67
CA ILE A 58 6.45 16.75 20.23
C ILE A 58 6.39 18.10 19.53
N GLN A 59 5.34 18.89 19.75
CA GLN A 59 5.18 20.19 19.11
C GLN A 59 6.34 21.13 19.45
N SER A 60 6.72 21.20 20.73
CA SER A 60 7.79 22.08 21.21
C SER A 60 9.15 21.64 20.68
N ALA A 61 9.44 20.33 20.72
CA ALA A 61 10.66 19.77 20.14
C ALA A 61 10.73 20.00 18.62
N TRP A 62 9.61 19.86 17.92
CA TRP A 62 9.53 20.11 16.49
C TRP A 62 9.78 21.57 16.14
N GLN A 63 9.18 22.53 16.85
CA GLN A 63 9.46 23.97 16.60
C GLN A 63 10.95 24.29 16.66
N ASP A 64 11.65 23.61 17.57
CA ASP A 64 13.07 23.78 17.82
C ASP A 64 13.99 23.04 16.83
N CYS A 65 13.49 22.01 16.15
CA CYS A 65 14.27 21.14 15.25
C CYS A 65 13.78 21.12 13.80
N LYS A 66 12.66 21.77 13.46
CA LYS A 66 12.06 21.75 12.12
C LYS A 66 12.97 22.30 11.01
N SER A 67 14.04 23.02 11.35
CA SER A 67 14.99 23.62 10.41
C SER A 67 16.35 22.91 10.45
N GLY A 68 16.37 21.63 10.10
CA GLY A 68 17.60 20.84 9.97
C GLY A 68 17.88 19.81 11.06
N GLY A 69 17.05 19.69 12.10
CA GLY A 69 17.32 18.88 13.30
C GLY A 69 16.53 17.57 13.37
N VAL A 70 16.69 16.85 14.48
CA VAL A 70 15.98 15.60 14.77
C VAL A 70 15.10 15.77 16.00
N VAL A 71 13.80 15.55 15.86
CA VAL A 71 12.91 15.31 17.01
C VAL A 71 13.10 13.86 17.43
N TYR A 72 13.53 13.64 18.67
CA TYR A 72 13.85 12.30 19.18
C TYR A 72 12.87 11.90 20.29
N ILE A 73 12.16 10.79 20.07
CA ILE A 73 11.32 10.11 21.05
C ILE A 73 12.09 8.84 21.50
N PRO A 74 12.74 8.87 22.68
CA PRO A 74 13.52 7.74 23.19
C PRO A 74 12.66 6.52 23.47
N SER A 75 13.31 5.36 23.60
CA SER A 75 12.68 4.15 24.15
C SER A 75 11.91 4.45 25.44
N GLY A 76 10.69 3.93 25.53
CA GLY A 76 9.75 4.19 26.62
C GLY A 76 8.30 4.10 26.14
N GLU A 77 7.36 4.12 27.08
CA GLU A 77 5.92 4.13 26.78
C GLU A 77 5.33 5.51 27.05
N TYR A 78 4.68 6.10 26.04
CA TYR A 78 4.16 7.46 26.11
C TYR A 78 2.66 7.47 25.84
N ALA A 79 1.89 8.25 26.60
CA ALA A 79 0.50 8.54 26.26
C ALA A 79 0.43 9.72 25.29
N MET A 80 -0.51 9.70 24.36
CA MET A 80 -0.80 10.84 23.49
C MET A 80 -2.30 11.11 23.46
N SER A 81 -2.69 12.28 23.99
CA SER A 81 -4.08 12.75 24.03
C SER A 81 -4.35 13.96 23.14
N THR A 82 -3.33 14.74 22.81
CA THR A 82 -3.46 15.87 21.87
C THR A 82 -2.73 15.61 20.55
N TRP A 83 -3.47 15.71 19.45
CA TRP A 83 -2.98 15.50 18.09
C TRP A 83 -2.06 16.62 17.63
N GLN A 84 -1.07 16.29 16.81
CA GLN A 84 -0.07 17.25 16.34
C GLN A 84 -0.11 17.42 14.82
N THR A 85 -0.04 18.68 14.39
CA THR A 85 0.16 19.06 12.99
C THR A 85 1.49 19.82 12.88
N LEU A 86 2.47 19.17 12.26
CA LEU A 86 3.83 19.64 12.12
C LEU A 86 4.03 20.14 10.68
N SER A 87 3.96 21.46 10.49
CA SER A 87 3.83 22.10 9.16
C SER A 87 5.01 22.99 8.80
N GLY A 88 5.58 22.87 7.60
CA GLY A 88 6.64 23.78 7.15
C GLY A 88 8.04 23.44 7.68
N GLY A 89 8.34 22.16 7.88
CA GLY A 89 9.69 21.72 8.22
C GLY A 89 10.59 21.54 6.99
N ALA A 90 11.90 21.67 7.18
CA ALA A 90 12.91 21.47 6.16
C ALA A 90 14.13 20.72 6.74
N SER A 91 14.57 19.67 6.04
CA SER A 91 15.75 18.88 6.40
C SER A 91 15.72 18.32 7.81
N TRP A 92 14.56 17.87 8.28
CA TRP A 92 14.38 17.39 9.65
C TRP A 92 13.96 15.92 9.69
N ALA A 93 14.01 15.31 10.88
CA ALA A 93 13.57 13.94 11.08
C ALA A 93 12.80 13.76 12.39
N LEU A 94 11.88 12.80 12.40
CA LEU A 94 11.23 12.29 13.60
C LEU A 94 11.74 10.86 13.86
N GLN A 95 12.61 10.72 14.85
CA GLN A 95 13.09 9.41 15.31
C GLN A 95 12.19 8.92 16.45
N LEU A 96 11.44 7.86 16.21
CA LEU A 96 10.56 7.21 17.16
C LEU A 96 11.16 5.85 17.58
N ASP A 97 11.82 5.82 18.74
CA ASP A 97 12.37 4.59 19.33
C ASP A 97 11.51 4.06 20.49
N GLY A 98 10.52 4.84 20.93
CA GLY A 98 9.52 4.44 21.93
C GLY A 98 8.20 3.95 21.34
N ILE A 99 7.22 3.76 22.22
CA ILE A 99 5.86 3.36 21.87
C ILE A 99 4.89 4.48 22.26
N ILE A 100 4.13 4.97 21.30
CA ILE A 100 3.06 5.95 21.51
C ILE A 100 1.73 5.21 21.69
N TYR A 101 1.07 5.40 22.82
CA TYR A 101 -0.26 4.87 23.12
C TYR A 101 -1.31 5.97 23.01
N ARG A 102 -2.32 5.76 22.15
CA ARG A 102 -3.45 6.69 22.04
C ARG A 102 -4.25 6.72 23.34
N THR A 103 -4.37 7.88 23.96
CA THR A 103 -5.32 8.16 25.05
C THR A 103 -6.39 9.17 24.66
N GLY A 104 -6.12 10.00 23.66
CA GLY A 104 -7.06 11.00 23.13
C GLY A 104 -8.19 10.39 22.30
N THR A 105 -9.34 11.06 22.26
CA THR A 105 -10.55 10.56 21.60
C THR A 105 -11.05 11.46 20.46
N SER A 106 -10.42 12.61 20.25
CA SER A 106 -10.75 13.54 19.18
C SER A 106 -10.63 12.87 17.80
N GLY A 107 -11.48 13.27 16.86
CA GLY A 107 -11.34 12.88 15.46
C GLY A 107 -10.08 13.46 14.81
N GLY A 108 -9.88 13.16 13.53
CA GLY A 108 -8.74 13.67 12.76
C GLY A 108 -7.60 12.65 12.63
N HIS A 109 -6.37 13.10 12.82
CA HIS A 109 -5.13 12.33 12.67
C HIS A 109 -4.26 12.56 13.90
N MET A 110 -3.69 11.52 14.51
CA MET A 110 -2.82 11.68 15.67
C MET A 110 -1.59 12.53 15.34
N ILE A 111 -0.96 12.27 14.20
CA ILE A 111 0.19 13.02 13.68
C ILE A 111 -0.05 13.37 12.21
N ILE A 112 0.01 14.67 11.90
CA ILE A 112 0.08 15.20 10.55
C ILE A 112 1.46 15.82 10.34
N ILE A 113 2.15 15.41 9.28
CA ILE A 113 3.32 16.11 8.75
C ILE A 113 2.89 16.76 7.45
N GLU A 114 3.05 18.07 7.32
CA GLU A 114 2.60 18.76 6.11
C GLU A 114 3.55 19.84 5.61
N ASN A 115 3.47 20.13 4.31
CA ASN A 115 4.24 21.18 3.63
C ASN A 115 5.73 21.12 4.00
N THR A 116 6.31 19.93 3.94
CA THR A 116 7.64 19.63 4.48
C THR A 116 8.54 19.10 3.37
N ASN A 117 9.81 19.49 3.38
CA ASN A 117 10.82 19.01 2.44
C ASN A 117 11.98 18.33 3.18
N ASP A 118 12.54 17.26 2.61
CA ASP A 118 13.68 16.53 3.17
C ASP A 118 13.39 16.00 4.58
N PHE A 119 12.53 14.98 4.64
CA PHE A 119 11.95 14.45 5.88
C PHE A 119 12.19 12.96 6.07
N GLU A 120 12.38 12.53 7.31
CA GLU A 120 12.56 11.12 7.64
C GLU A 120 11.80 10.79 8.92
N LEU A 121 10.92 9.79 8.85
CA LEU A 121 10.23 9.21 10.01
C LEU A 121 10.65 7.76 10.17
N PHE A 122 11.35 7.45 11.24
CA PHE A 122 11.96 6.14 11.42
C PHE A 122 12.10 5.72 12.87
N SER A 123 12.35 4.43 13.08
CA SER A 123 12.89 3.89 14.33
C SER A 123 14.31 3.39 14.13
N GLN A 124 15.25 3.86 14.95
CA GLN A 124 16.62 3.36 14.93
C GLN A 124 16.72 1.91 15.41
N THR A 125 15.76 1.47 16.24
CA THR A 125 15.72 0.14 16.86
C THR A 125 14.84 -0.85 16.11
N SER A 126 14.13 -0.40 15.07
CA SER A 126 13.07 -1.15 14.38
C SER A 126 11.96 -1.66 15.31
N GLN A 127 11.79 -1.01 16.47
CA GLN A 127 10.81 -1.34 17.51
C GLN A 127 9.87 -0.17 17.83
N GLY A 128 10.09 1.00 17.21
CA GLY A 128 9.21 2.15 17.35
C GLY A 128 7.79 1.81 16.88
N ALA A 129 6.80 2.17 17.70
CA ALA A 129 5.42 1.82 17.42
C ALA A 129 4.42 2.89 17.81
N ILE A 130 3.28 2.92 17.12
CA ILE A 130 2.08 3.64 17.54
C ILE A 130 0.96 2.62 17.77
N GLN A 131 0.53 2.49 19.03
CA GLN A 131 -0.62 1.72 19.45
C GLN A 131 -1.87 2.63 19.46
N GLY A 132 -2.70 2.44 18.45
CA GLY A 132 -3.91 3.22 18.21
C GLY A 132 -5.09 2.86 19.11
N TYR A 133 -5.10 1.69 19.74
CA TYR A 133 -6.25 1.20 20.54
C TYR A 133 -7.59 1.40 19.82
N GLY A 134 -7.64 1.07 18.54
CA GLY A 134 -8.82 1.16 17.67
C GLY A 134 -9.99 0.36 18.21
N TYR A 135 -9.74 -0.79 18.85
CA TYR A 135 -10.78 -1.61 19.46
C TYR A 135 -11.72 -0.84 20.40
N THR A 136 -11.26 0.22 21.07
CA THR A 136 -12.11 1.02 21.97
C THR A 136 -13.21 1.78 21.22
N PHE A 137 -13.00 2.10 19.95
CA PHE A 137 -14.01 2.68 19.06
C PHE A 137 -14.79 1.58 18.32
N LEU A 138 -14.06 0.59 17.79
CA LEU A 138 -14.61 -0.41 16.89
C LEU A 138 -15.59 -1.35 17.59
N SER A 139 -15.34 -1.70 18.86
CA SER A 139 -16.26 -2.47 19.70
C SER A 139 -17.62 -1.80 19.92
N GLN A 140 -17.70 -0.49 19.72
CA GLN A 140 -18.92 0.32 19.82
C GLN A 140 -19.53 0.61 18.44
N GLY A 141 -19.02 -0.01 17.37
CA GLY A 141 -19.47 0.23 16.00
C GLY A 141 -18.91 1.50 15.35
N ASN A 142 -18.09 2.28 16.04
CA ASN A 142 -17.57 3.57 15.58
C ASN A 142 -16.15 3.48 15.00
N TYR A 143 -15.73 4.49 14.24
CA TYR A 143 -14.34 4.77 13.91
C TYR A 143 -13.82 5.94 14.76
N GLY A 144 -12.50 6.03 14.93
CA GLY A 144 -11.85 7.11 15.67
C GLY A 144 -10.86 7.91 14.81
N PRO A 145 -9.79 8.47 15.40
CA PRO A 145 -8.74 9.14 14.63
C PRO A 145 -7.94 8.15 13.78
N ARG A 146 -7.27 8.68 12.76
CA ARG A 146 -6.25 7.97 11.98
C ARG A 146 -4.90 8.15 12.66
N LEU A 147 -3.90 7.31 12.37
CA LEU A 147 -2.59 7.44 13.00
C LEU A 147 -1.75 8.54 12.35
N ILE A 148 -1.27 8.31 11.12
CA ILE A 148 -0.30 9.21 10.47
C ILE A 148 -0.83 9.70 9.12
N ARG A 149 -0.67 10.99 8.86
CA ARG A 149 -0.90 11.59 7.54
C ARG A 149 0.26 12.48 7.13
N LEU A 150 0.83 12.22 5.96
CA LEU A 150 1.77 13.10 5.27
C LEU A 150 1.01 13.87 4.18
N VAL A 151 1.15 15.20 4.11
CA VAL A 151 0.49 16.04 3.11
C VAL A 151 1.50 16.98 2.46
N ASN A 152 1.64 16.94 1.14
CA ASN A 152 2.61 17.77 0.41
C ASN A 152 4.04 17.62 0.99
N VAL A 153 4.44 16.38 1.28
CA VAL A 153 5.80 16.07 1.75
C VAL A 153 6.66 15.66 0.56
N VAL A 154 7.84 16.26 0.43
CA VAL A 154 8.77 16.07 -0.68
C VAL A 154 10.12 15.58 -0.15
N ASP A 155 10.75 14.64 -0.87
CA ASP A 155 12.02 14.02 -0.53
C ASP A 155 11.97 13.41 0.88
N PHE A 156 11.32 12.25 1.00
CA PHE A 156 11.05 11.69 2.32
C PHE A 156 11.14 10.18 2.41
N SER A 157 11.35 9.68 3.64
CA SER A 157 11.22 8.27 3.95
C SER A 157 10.36 8.01 5.20
N PHE A 158 9.66 6.87 5.20
CA PHE A 158 8.97 6.27 6.34
C PHE A 158 9.42 4.82 6.49
N HIS A 159 10.07 4.45 7.58
CA HIS A 159 10.57 3.07 7.71
C HIS A 159 10.86 2.61 9.13
N ASP A 160 11.02 1.29 9.28
CA ASP A 160 11.39 0.63 10.53
C ASP A 160 10.37 0.88 11.66
N LEU A 161 9.08 0.98 11.32
CA LEU A 161 8.01 1.34 12.26
C LEU A 161 6.84 0.36 12.25
N MET A 162 6.12 0.33 13.38
CA MET A 162 4.89 -0.46 13.54
C MET A 162 3.70 0.45 13.81
N LEU A 163 2.65 0.35 12.98
CA LEU A 163 1.38 1.04 13.19
C LEU A 163 0.31 0.02 13.55
N VAL A 164 -0.19 0.08 14.78
CA VAL A 164 -1.00 -1.00 15.35
C VAL A 164 -2.36 -0.50 15.80
N ASP A 165 -3.40 -1.26 15.48
CA ASP A 165 -4.78 -1.06 15.92
C ASP A 165 -5.27 0.37 15.68
N SER A 166 -5.16 0.87 14.44
CA SER A 166 -5.70 2.18 14.12
C SER A 166 -7.22 2.21 14.34
N PRO A 167 -7.79 3.25 14.98
CA PRO A 167 -9.24 3.44 15.04
C PRO A 167 -9.90 3.73 13.68
N ALA A 168 -9.10 4.05 12.65
CA ALA A 168 -9.48 4.24 11.26
C ALA A 168 -8.27 3.86 10.38
N PHE A 169 -7.77 4.76 9.53
CA PHE A 169 -6.63 4.52 8.63
C PHE A 169 -5.29 4.58 9.37
N HIS A 170 -4.32 3.79 8.94
CA HIS A 170 -3.00 3.72 9.57
C HIS A 170 -2.05 4.79 8.99
N LEU A 171 -1.75 4.73 7.68
CA LEU A 171 -0.84 5.66 7.01
C LEU A 171 -1.47 6.24 5.74
N ILE A 172 -1.43 7.56 5.60
CA ILE A 172 -1.89 8.25 4.40
C ILE A 172 -0.80 9.17 3.88
N LEU A 173 -0.46 9.00 2.60
CA LEU A 173 0.42 9.89 1.85
C LEU A 173 -0.45 10.68 0.85
N ALA A 174 -0.66 11.95 1.11
CA ALA A 174 -1.51 12.80 0.28
C ALA A 174 -0.66 13.79 -0.51
N THR A 175 -0.65 13.64 -1.83
CA THR A 175 0.05 14.54 -2.75
C THR A 175 1.55 14.66 -2.42
N CYS A 176 2.18 13.55 -2.06
CA CYS A 176 3.59 13.50 -1.67
C CYS A 176 4.50 13.24 -2.89
N LYS A 177 5.79 13.52 -2.78
CA LYS A 177 6.73 13.33 -3.90
C LYS A 177 8.12 12.84 -3.45
N ASN A 178 8.77 12.03 -4.29
CA ASN A 178 10.12 11.51 -4.07
C ASN A 178 10.21 10.74 -2.73
N GLY A 179 9.24 9.87 -2.50
CA GLY A 179 9.03 9.19 -1.23
C GLY A 179 9.49 7.74 -1.23
N GLU A 180 9.99 7.25 -0.11
CA GLU A 180 10.28 5.83 0.10
C GLU A 180 9.60 5.32 1.39
N VAL A 181 8.87 4.21 1.31
CA VAL A 181 8.19 3.60 2.46
C VAL A 181 8.58 2.13 2.55
N TYR A 182 9.21 1.72 3.65
CA TYR A 182 9.70 0.35 3.76
C TYR A 182 9.86 -0.19 5.17
N ASN A 183 10.17 -1.48 5.29
CA ASN A 183 10.44 -2.16 6.57
C ASN A 183 9.42 -1.80 7.64
N SER A 184 8.13 -1.96 7.33
CA SER A 184 7.06 -1.51 8.21
C SER A 184 5.94 -2.54 8.32
N ILE A 185 5.26 -2.55 9.46
CA ILE A 185 4.09 -3.39 9.69
C ILE A 185 2.90 -2.53 10.10
N LEU A 186 1.77 -2.74 9.43
CA LEU A 186 0.52 -2.06 9.70
C LEU A 186 -0.52 -3.12 10.07
N ARG A 187 -0.95 -3.15 11.33
CA ARG A 187 -1.76 -4.25 11.88
C ARG A 187 -3.00 -3.73 12.58
N GLY A 188 -4.12 -3.75 11.87
CA GLY A 188 -5.45 -3.38 12.34
C GLY A 188 -6.40 -4.56 12.48
N ALA A 189 -7.62 -4.26 12.93
CA ALA A 189 -8.67 -5.25 13.09
C ALA A 189 -9.28 -5.69 11.73
N ASN A 190 -9.99 -6.82 11.76
CA ASN A 190 -10.67 -7.43 10.63
C ASN A 190 -12.00 -6.72 10.32
N ARG A 191 -11.94 -5.44 9.94
CA ARG A 191 -13.09 -4.61 9.53
C ARG A 191 -12.66 -3.63 8.41
N GLY A 192 -13.59 -3.31 7.51
CA GLY A 192 -13.39 -2.24 6.53
C GLY A 192 -13.18 -0.87 7.19
N GLY A 193 -12.69 0.13 6.45
CA GLY A 193 -12.34 1.47 6.94
C GLY A 193 -11.09 1.53 7.81
N LEU A 194 -10.27 0.46 7.81
CA LEU A 194 -9.04 0.31 8.59
C LEU A 194 -7.79 0.23 7.69
N ASP A 195 -7.80 1.07 6.67
CA ASP A 195 -6.85 1.15 5.56
C ASP A 195 -5.40 1.13 6.07
N GLY A 196 -4.55 0.34 5.41
CA GLY A 196 -3.12 0.25 5.67
C GLY A 196 -2.41 1.49 5.15
N ILE A 197 -2.04 1.47 3.86
CA ILE A 197 -1.39 2.58 3.19
C ILE A 197 -2.27 3.08 2.04
N ASP A 198 -2.71 4.33 2.16
CA ASP A 198 -3.30 5.10 1.06
C ASP A 198 -2.29 6.10 0.51
N VAL A 199 -2.06 6.11 -0.80
CA VAL A 199 -1.04 6.96 -1.42
C VAL A 199 -1.52 7.70 -2.67
N SER A 200 -1.28 9.00 -2.71
CA SER A 200 -1.37 9.85 -3.91
C SER A 200 -0.13 10.74 -4.03
N GLY A 201 0.19 11.20 -5.25
CA GLY A 201 1.38 12.00 -5.52
C GLY A 201 2.25 11.45 -6.65
N SER A 202 3.57 11.55 -6.56
CA SER A 202 4.43 11.08 -7.66
C SER A 202 5.83 10.65 -7.24
N ASN A 203 6.44 9.72 -7.98
CA ASN A 203 7.79 9.22 -7.71
C ASN A 203 7.91 8.67 -6.28
N ILE A 204 7.10 7.64 -5.97
CA ILE A 204 7.06 7.02 -4.65
C ILE A 204 7.36 5.53 -4.77
N TYR A 205 8.26 5.04 -3.92
CA TYR A 205 8.64 3.64 -3.82
C TYR A 205 8.14 3.06 -2.49
N ILE A 206 7.32 2.01 -2.55
CA ILE A 206 6.81 1.33 -1.36
C ILE A 206 7.26 -0.13 -1.44
N HIS A 207 8.02 -0.60 -0.47
CA HIS A 207 8.47 -1.99 -0.50
C HIS A 207 8.68 -2.60 0.88
N ASP A 208 8.63 -3.93 0.97
CA ASP A 208 8.92 -4.65 2.22
C ASP A 208 7.98 -4.20 3.37
N VAL A 209 6.67 -4.29 3.11
CA VAL A 209 5.60 -3.92 4.05
C VAL A 209 4.64 -5.09 4.28
N GLU A 210 4.30 -5.36 5.53
CA GLU A 210 3.21 -6.26 5.92
C GLU A 210 1.98 -5.46 6.34
N VAL A 211 0.81 -5.82 5.82
CA VAL A 211 -0.48 -5.24 6.22
C VAL A 211 -1.46 -6.33 6.64
N THR A 212 -2.06 -6.17 7.82
CA THR A 212 -3.18 -6.96 8.33
C THR A 212 -4.33 -6.02 8.67
N ASN A 213 -5.50 -6.21 8.08
CA ASN A 213 -6.73 -5.44 8.33
C ASN A 213 -7.93 -6.13 7.62
N LYS A 214 -8.96 -5.38 7.20
CA LYS A 214 -9.95 -5.87 6.22
C LYS A 214 -10.37 -4.81 5.20
N ASP A 215 -9.45 -3.87 4.93
CA ASP A 215 -9.58 -2.85 3.90
C ASP A 215 -8.24 -2.69 3.14
N GLU A 216 -7.98 -1.56 2.52
CA GLU A 216 -6.79 -1.30 1.71
C GLU A 216 -5.49 -1.86 2.32
N CYS A 217 -4.74 -2.65 1.53
CA CYS A 217 -3.38 -3.07 1.86
C CYS A 217 -2.42 -1.90 1.55
N VAL A 218 -1.94 -1.82 0.29
CA VAL A 218 -1.29 -0.64 -0.28
C VAL A 218 -2.08 -0.19 -1.49
N THR A 219 -2.73 0.96 -1.40
CA THR A 219 -3.70 1.42 -2.40
C THR A 219 -3.34 2.78 -3.00
N ILE A 220 -3.29 2.84 -4.33
CA ILE A 220 -3.08 4.09 -5.07
C ILE A 220 -4.39 4.86 -5.19
N LYS A 221 -4.35 6.15 -4.82
CA LYS A 221 -5.43 7.13 -5.00
C LYS A 221 -5.02 8.17 -6.05
N SER A 222 -6.02 8.81 -6.66
CA SER A 222 -5.80 9.87 -7.66
C SER A 222 -5.56 11.23 -7.01
N PRO A 223 -4.72 12.11 -7.59
CA PRO A 223 -3.82 11.87 -8.73
C PRO A 223 -2.56 11.10 -8.31
N ALA A 224 -2.04 10.24 -9.19
CA ALA A 224 -0.81 9.50 -8.94
C ALA A 224 0.02 9.27 -10.21
N ALA A 225 1.33 9.38 -10.11
CA ALA A 225 2.21 9.01 -11.22
C ALA A 225 3.52 8.39 -10.76
N ASN A 226 4.09 7.49 -11.57
CA ASN A 226 5.48 7.03 -11.40
C ASN A 226 5.72 6.38 -10.02
N MET A 227 5.01 5.29 -9.73
CA MET A 227 5.14 4.59 -8.45
C MET A 227 5.52 3.14 -8.64
N LEU A 228 6.34 2.66 -7.72
CA LEU A 228 6.73 1.26 -7.62
C LEU A 228 6.28 0.74 -6.25
N VAL A 229 5.52 -0.35 -6.26
CA VAL A 229 5.06 -1.05 -5.07
C VAL A 229 5.54 -2.50 -5.18
N GLU A 230 6.41 -2.97 -4.29
CA GLU A 230 6.87 -4.35 -4.37
C GLU A 230 7.24 -5.03 -3.06
N ASN A 231 7.26 -6.37 -3.05
CA ASN A 231 7.49 -7.15 -1.83
C ASN A 231 6.48 -6.77 -0.74
N ILE A 232 5.19 -6.85 -1.08
CA ILE A 232 4.10 -6.53 -0.15
C ILE A 232 3.45 -7.80 0.34
N TYR A 233 3.27 -7.89 1.66
CA TYR A 233 2.58 -8.98 2.31
C TYR A 233 1.24 -8.52 2.87
N CYS A 234 0.17 -8.76 2.11
CA CYS A 234 -1.20 -8.55 2.57
C CYS A 234 -1.65 -9.79 3.36
N ASN A 235 -1.35 -9.82 4.65
CA ASN A 235 -1.57 -10.94 5.56
C ASN A 235 -2.91 -10.78 6.27
N TRP A 236 -3.99 -11.33 5.68
CA TRP A 236 -5.36 -11.07 6.08
C TRP A 236 -5.72 -9.58 5.97
N SER A 237 -6.04 -9.13 4.77
CA SER A 237 -6.31 -7.71 4.45
C SER A 237 -7.57 -7.56 3.60
N GLY A 238 -7.91 -6.36 3.16
CA GLY A 238 -8.72 -6.19 1.95
C GLY A 238 -7.92 -6.54 0.70
N GLY A 239 -6.62 -6.26 0.69
CA GLY A 239 -5.74 -6.46 -0.48
C GLY A 239 -5.38 -5.13 -1.14
N CYS A 240 -4.47 -5.18 -2.11
CA CYS A 240 -4.07 -3.97 -2.83
C CYS A 240 -5.19 -3.46 -3.73
N ALA A 241 -5.20 -2.16 -4.01
CA ALA A 241 -6.15 -1.58 -4.95
C ALA A 241 -5.64 -0.32 -5.66
N ILE A 242 -6.41 0.12 -6.66
CA ILE A 242 -6.38 1.47 -7.20
C ILE A 242 -7.79 2.04 -7.11
N GLY A 243 -7.93 3.21 -6.49
CA GLY A 243 -9.20 3.90 -6.30
C GLY A 243 -9.69 3.92 -4.86
N SER A 244 -10.95 4.27 -4.59
CA SER A 244 -12.02 4.57 -5.54
C SER A 244 -11.70 5.74 -6.49
N LEU A 245 -12.05 5.59 -7.76
CA LEU A 245 -11.84 6.61 -8.80
C LEU A 245 -13.17 7.28 -9.20
N SER A 246 -13.12 8.57 -9.53
CA SER A 246 -14.30 9.33 -10.00
C SER A 246 -13.89 10.48 -10.93
N THR A 247 -14.73 11.49 -11.10
CA THR A 247 -14.56 12.55 -12.11
C THR A 247 -13.19 13.25 -12.01
N GLY A 248 -12.45 13.32 -13.11
CA GLY A 248 -11.13 13.96 -13.18
C GLY A 248 -9.94 13.09 -12.74
N THR A 249 -10.07 11.75 -12.79
CA THR A 249 -9.01 10.81 -12.41
C THR A 249 -7.75 10.98 -13.28
N ALA A 250 -6.57 10.96 -12.66
CA ALA A 250 -5.29 11.03 -13.37
C ALA A 250 -4.27 10.13 -12.69
N ILE A 251 -4.17 8.89 -13.16
CA ILE A 251 -3.20 7.90 -12.67
C ILE A 251 -2.38 7.35 -13.84
N SER A 252 -1.05 7.35 -13.74
CA SER A 252 -0.21 6.74 -14.77
C SER A 252 1.07 6.12 -14.24
N SER A 253 1.64 5.14 -14.96
CA SER A 253 2.98 4.62 -14.68
C SER A 253 3.10 4.02 -13.27
N ILE A 254 2.17 3.14 -12.92
CA ILE A 254 2.14 2.43 -11.63
C ILE A 254 2.58 0.98 -11.83
N LYS A 255 3.51 0.51 -10.99
CA LYS A 255 3.93 -0.88 -10.97
C LYS A 255 3.67 -1.51 -9.61
N TYR A 256 2.96 -2.63 -9.59
CA TYR A 256 2.96 -3.57 -8.47
C TYR A 256 3.75 -4.82 -8.87
N ASN A 257 4.69 -5.26 -8.04
CA ASN A 257 5.51 -6.43 -8.29
C ASN A 257 5.69 -7.26 -7.01
N ASN A 258 5.74 -8.59 -7.08
CA ASN A 258 5.97 -9.43 -5.89
C ASN A 258 4.99 -9.14 -4.74
N ILE A 259 3.69 -9.35 -5.00
CA ILE A 259 2.63 -9.12 -4.02
C ILE A 259 2.10 -10.46 -3.54
N TYR A 260 2.23 -10.74 -2.26
CA TYR A 260 1.66 -11.92 -1.63
C TYR A 260 0.39 -11.54 -0.87
N THR A 261 -0.70 -12.28 -1.12
CA THR A 261 -2.01 -11.96 -0.55
C THR A 261 -2.67 -13.21 0.03
N TRP A 262 -2.89 -13.19 1.34
CA TRP A 262 -3.50 -14.28 2.10
C TRP A 262 -4.83 -13.84 2.70
N GLN A 263 -5.88 -14.66 2.55
CA GLN A 263 -7.21 -14.44 3.15
C GLN A 263 -7.75 -13.02 3.05
N SER A 264 -7.57 -12.42 1.87
CA SER A 264 -7.96 -11.04 1.61
C SER A 264 -9.22 -10.94 0.74
N ASN A 265 -9.75 -9.72 0.58
CA ASN A 265 -10.91 -9.51 -0.29
C ASN A 265 -10.50 -9.68 -1.76
N GLN A 266 -9.33 -9.20 -2.17
CA GLN A 266 -8.79 -9.37 -3.52
C GLN A 266 -7.26 -9.50 -3.52
N MET A 267 -6.68 -9.99 -4.61
CA MET A 267 -5.24 -9.80 -4.88
C MET A 267 -4.96 -8.37 -5.34
N LEU A 268 -5.75 -7.86 -6.30
CA LEU A 268 -5.78 -6.45 -6.68
C LEU A 268 -7.19 -6.08 -7.15
N MET A 269 -7.63 -4.87 -6.80
CA MET A 269 -8.85 -4.30 -7.34
C MET A 269 -8.59 -2.92 -7.97
N ILE A 270 -9.14 -2.67 -9.16
CA ILE A 270 -9.29 -1.29 -9.68
C ILE A 270 -10.77 -0.94 -9.62
N LYS A 271 -11.12 -0.01 -8.73
CA LYS A 271 -12.52 0.32 -8.41
C LYS A 271 -12.91 1.73 -8.84
N SER A 272 -13.98 1.84 -9.61
CA SER A 272 -14.58 3.12 -10.01
C SER A 272 -16.08 2.99 -10.22
N SER A 273 -16.79 4.12 -10.30
CA SER A 273 -18.19 4.16 -10.69
C SER A 273 -18.49 5.50 -11.37
N GLY A 274 -18.77 5.46 -12.68
CA GLY A 274 -18.84 6.66 -13.53
C GLY A 274 -17.50 7.41 -13.60
N GLY A 275 -17.56 8.74 -13.65
CA GLY A 275 -16.36 9.59 -13.67
C GLY A 275 -15.75 9.79 -15.06
N SER A 276 -14.51 10.29 -15.08
CA SER A 276 -13.75 10.65 -16.29
C SER A 276 -12.25 10.66 -15.99
N GLY A 277 -11.42 10.90 -17.02
CA GLY A 277 -9.96 10.89 -16.89
C GLY A 277 -9.38 9.50 -17.19
N TYR A 278 -8.25 9.14 -16.58
CA TYR A 278 -7.51 7.93 -16.98
C TYR A 278 -6.77 7.20 -15.84
N VAL A 279 -6.62 5.89 -16.02
CA VAL A 279 -5.55 5.06 -15.45
C VAL A 279 -4.82 4.42 -16.62
N ARG A 280 -3.52 4.66 -16.77
CA ARG A 280 -2.75 4.12 -17.90
C ARG A 280 -1.31 3.74 -17.59
N ASP A 281 -0.71 2.96 -18.47
CA ASP A 281 0.70 2.57 -18.39
C ASP A 281 1.05 1.86 -17.07
N CYS A 282 0.18 0.94 -16.61
CA CYS A 282 0.37 0.24 -15.35
C CYS A 282 0.72 -1.23 -15.57
N SER A 283 1.54 -1.79 -14.67
CA SER A 283 1.92 -3.20 -14.70
C SER A 283 1.76 -3.85 -13.33
N PHE A 284 1.10 -5.02 -13.29
CA PHE A 284 0.83 -5.76 -12.07
C PHE A 284 1.38 -7.18 -12.23
N THR A 285 2.58 -7.42 -11.72
CA THR A 285 3.36 -8.63 -12.01
C THR A 285 3.69 -9.45 -10.77
N ASN A 286 3.83 -10.76 -10.91
CA ASN A 286 4.28 -11.65 -9.84
C ASN A 286 3.41 -11.57 -8.58
N PHE A 287 2.12 -11.90 -8.69
CA PHE A 287 1.25 -12.02 -7.52
C PHE A 287 1.06 -13.48 -7.13
N ILE A 288 1.03 -13.73 -5.83
CA ILE A 288 0.66 -15.01 -5.25
C ILE A 288 -0.50 -14.80 -4.29
N GLY A 289 -1.61 -15.47 -4.54
CA GLY A 289 -2.82 -15.37 -3.72
C GLY A 289 -3.23 -16.71 -3.13
N HIS A 290 -3.71 -16.74 -1.90
CA HIS A 290 -4.28 -17.96 -1.31
C HIS A 290 -5.54 -17.62 -0.53
N SER A 291 -6.62 -18.34 -0.84
CA SER A 291 -7.90 -18.19 -0.15
C SER A 291 -8.39 -16.74 -0.13
N ASN A 292 -8.30 -16.03 -1.25
CA ASN A 292 -8.87 -14.68 -1.38
C ASN A 292 -10.32 -14.76 -1.87
N ALA A 293 -11.14 -13.71 -1.65
CA ALA A 293 -12.48 -13.69 -2.22
C ALA A 293 -12.44 -13.48 -3.74
N TYR A 294 -11.63 -12.53 -4.21
CA TYR A 294 -11.32 -12.27 -5.61
C TYR A 294 -9.82 -12.43 -5.87
N ALA A 295 -9.44 -12.70 -7.13
CA ALA A 295 -8.06 -12.58 -7.58
C ALA A 295 -7.87 -11.21 -8.26
N LEU A 296 -7.98 -11.15 -9.59
CA LEU A 296 -7.97 -9.88 -10.34
C LEU A 296 -9.39 -9.31 -10.44
N ASP A 297 -9.61 -8.11 -9.90
CA ASP A 297 -10.91 -7.46 -9.88
C ASP A 297 -10.89 -6.03 -10.43
N ILE A 298 -11.17 -5.86 -11.72
CA ILE A 298 -11.45 -4.54 -12.30
C ILE A 298 -12.97 -4.36 -12.33
N ASP A 299 -13.47 -3.44 -11.50
CA ASP A 299 -14.89 -3.14 -11.37
C ASP A 299 -15.14 -1.65 -11.52
N GLN A 300 -15.61 -1.25 -12.70
CA GLN A 300 -16.04 0.13 -13.00
C GLN A 300 -17.53 0.40 -12.74
N TYR A 301 -18.21 -0.54 -12.10
CA TYR A 301 -19.57 -0.39 -11.56
C TYR A 301 -19.59 -0.64 -10.05
N TRP A 302 -18.50 -0.28 -9.37
CA TRP A 302 -18.27 -0.63 -7.97
C TRP A 302 -19.38 -0.06 -7.08
N SER A 303 -20.20 -0.97 -6.55
CA SER A 303 -21.48 -0.63 -5.91
C SER A 303 -21.36 0.08 -4.56
N SER A 304 -20.19 0.02 -3.93
CA SER A 304 -19.90 0.71 -2.66
C SER A 304 -19.46 2.17 -2.84
N GLN A 305 -19.51 2.69 -4.07
CA GLN A 305 -19.30 4.11 -4.38
C GLN A 305 -20.52 4.70 -5.09
N SER A 306 -20.81 5.97 -4.82
CA SER A 306 -21.78 6.74 -5.61
C SER A 306 -21.30 6.95 -7.05
N VAL A 307 -22.20 6.79 -8.00
CA VAL A 307 -21.89 6.97 -9.43
C VAL A 307 -21.49 8.43 -9.69
N GLY A 308 -20.26 8.65 -10.12
CA GLY A 308 -19.75 9.96 -10.52
C GLY A 308 -20.25 10.38 -11.90
N SER A 309 -20.25 11.69 -12.16
CA SER A 309 -20.60 12.23 -13.48
C SER A 309 -19.57 11.84 -14.55
N GLY A 310 -20.03 11.33 -15.69
CA GLY A 310 -19.18 11.02 -16.84
C GLY A 310 -19.29 9.57 -17.28
N SER A 311 -18.68 9.25 -18.41
CA SER A 311 -18.84 7.97 -19.09
C SER A 311 -18.05 6.81 -18.47
N GLY A 312 -17.19 7.09 -17.50
CA GLY A 312 -16.23 6.14 -16.93
C GLY A 312 -14.81 6.67 -16.99
N VAL A 313 -13.96 6.19 -16.08
CA VAL A 313 -12.50 6.42 -16.15
C VAL A 313 -11.93 5.54 -17.27
N GLN A 314 -11.14 6.11 -18.19
CA GLN A 314 -10.50 5.31 -19.23
C GLN A 314 -9.36 4.48 -18.61
N LEU A 315 -9.46 3.16 -18.68
CA LEU A 315 -8.36 2.26 -18.35
C LEU A 315 -7.66 1.84 -19.66
N SER A 316 -6.36 2.10 -19.79
CA SER A 316 -5.59 1.70 -20.97
C SER A 316 -4.19 1.21 -20.63
N ASP A 317 -3.58 0.45 -21.53
CA ASP A 317 -2.15 0.09 -21.42
C ASP A 317 -1.82 -0.59 -20.08
N LEU A 318 -2.68 -1.54 -19.68
CA LEU A 318 -2.52 -2.29 -18.43
C LEU A 318 -1.96 -3.69 -18.72
N THR A 319 -0.89 -4.06 -18.03
CA THR A 319 -0.31 -5.41 -18.10
C THR A 319 -0.52 -6.13 -16.77
N VAL A 320 -1.09 -7.33 -16.81
CA VAL A 320 -1.17 -8.25 -15.68
C VAL A 320 -0.46 -9.54 -16.07
N SER A 321 0.59 -9.92 -15.35
CA SER A 321 1.33 -11.14 -15.67
C SER A 321 1.83 -11.92 -14.47
N ASP A 322 1.91 -13.24 -14.64
CA ASP A 322 2.57 -14.16 -13.70
C ASP A 322 1.87 -14.23 -12.33
N TRP A 323 0.54 -14.33 -12.36
CA TRP A 323 -0.25 -14.49 -11.14
C TRP A 323 -0.62 -15.95 -10.93
N LYS A 324 -0.56 -16.38 -9.68
CA LYS A 324 -0.99 -17.71 -9.31
C LYS A 324 -1.69 -17.69 -7.96
N GLY A 325 -2.67 -18.57 -7.78
CA GLY A 325 -3.30 -18.68 -6.48
C GLY A 325 -4.65 -19.37 -6.46
N THR A 326 -5.32 -19.20 -5.31
CA THR A 326 -6.67 -19.72 -5.11
C THR A 326 -7.66 -18.67 -4.63
N ILE A 327 -8.93 -18.89 -4.98
CA ILE A 327 -10.08 -18.14 -4.47
C ILE A 327 -10.99 -19.04 -3.62
N ILE A 328 -11.65 -18.46 -2.61
CA ILE A 328 -12.54 -19.21 -1.69
C ILE A 328 -13.87 -19.55 -2.36
N ASP A 329 -14.48 -18.57 -3.06
CA ASP A 329 -15.83 -18.71 -3.61
C ASP A 329 -15.76 -18.80 -5.15
N PRO A 330 -16.01 -19.98 -5.75
CA PRO A 330 -15.97 -20.16 -7.20
C PRO A 330 -17.07 -19.37 -7.94
N LYS A 331 -18.05 -18.79 -7.22
CA LYS A 331 -19.06 -17.88 -7.79
C LYS A 331 -18.52 -16.46 -8.03
N ARG A 332 -17.34 -16.13 -7.52
CA ARG A 332 -16.63 -14.92 -7.90
C ARG A 332 -15.72 -15.23 -9.09
N ALA A 333 -15.74 -14.36 -10.10
CA ALA A 333 -14.85 -14.52 -11.23
C ALA A 333 -13.39 -14.36 -10.77
N ALA A 334 -12.52 -15.31 -11.11
CA ALA A 334 -11.10 -15.22 -10.76
C ALA A 334 -10.37 -14.15 -11.61
N ILE A 335 -10.87 -13.91 -12.82
CA ILE A 335 -10.54 -12.75 -13.64
C ILE A 335 -11.86 -12.01 -13.84
N ASN A 336 -12.02 -10.88 -13.16
CA ASN A 336 -13.16 -9.99 -13.32
C ASN A 336 -12.68 -8.70 -14.01
N MET A 337 -13.05 -8.52 -15.27
CA MET A 337 -12.67 -7.38 -16.12
C MET A 337 -13.93 -6.64 -16.55
N VAL A 338 -14.55 -5.92 -15.61
CA VAL A 338 -15.81 -5.22 -15.82
C VAL A 338 -15.53 -3.73 -16.04
N CYS A 339 -15.31 -3.38 -17.31
CA CYS A 339 -15.04 -2.00 -17.71
C CYS A 339 -16.33 -1.22 -17.97
N ALA A 340 -16.24 0.10 -17.84
CA ALA A 340 -17.36 1.01 -18.08
C ALA A 340 -17.73 1.00 -19.57
N ASP A 341 -19.00 0.80 -19.89
CA ASP A 341 -19.48 0.80 -21.28
C ASP A 341 -19.24 2.13 -22.00
N GLY A 342 -19.27 3.24 -21.26
CA GLY A 342 -18.99 4.57 -21.80
C GLY A 342 -17.49 4.90 -21.93
N ALA A 343 -16.61 4.06 -21.38
CA ALA A 343 -15.16 4.17 -21.49
C ALA A 343 -14.52 2.76 -21.53
N PRO A 344 -14.74 1.96 -22.59
CA PRO A 344 -14.22 0.60 -22.68
C PRO A 344 -12.72 0.52 -22.42
N CYS A 345 -12.25 -0.48 -21.66
CA CYS A 345 -10.83 -0.68 -21.44
C CYS A 345 -10.12 -1.04 -22.75
N THR A 346 -8.92 -0.52 -22.97
CA THR A 346 -8.15 -0.75 -24.21
C THR A 346 -6.72 -1.15 -23.93
N ASN A 347 -6.11 -1.88 -24.86
CA ASN A 347 -4.72 -2.35 -24.76
C ASN A 347 -4.40 -3.05 -23.42
N ILE A 348 -5.27 -3.95 -22.99
CA ILE A 348 -5.05 -4.77 -21.80
C ILE A 348 -4.30 -6.04 -22.18
N SER A 349 -3.24 -6.39 -21.45
CA SER A 349 -2.50 -7.64 -21.65
C SER A 349 -2.60 -8.50 -20.41
N LEU A 350 -3.18 -9.69 -20.54
CA LEU A 350 -3.26 -10.70 -19.48
C LEU A 350 -2.47 -11.94 -19.89
N SER A 351 -1.44 -12.30 -19.13
CA SER A 351 -0.60 -13.47 -19.44
C SER A 351 -0.21 -14.25 -18.19
N ASN A 352 -0.05 -15.57 -18.30
CA ASN A 352 0.44 -16.43 -17.22
C ASN A 352 -0.34 -16.30 -15.88
N LEU A 353 -1.66 -16.12 -15.96
CA LEU A 353 -2.57 -16.14 -14.82
C LEU A 353 -3.11 -17.56 -14.60
N ALA A 354 -2.87 -18.13 -13.42
CA ALA A 354 -3.26 -19.49 -13.05
C ALA A 354 -4.00 -19.50 -11.71
N PHE A 355 -5.33 -19.55 -11.76
CA PHE A 355 -6.17 -19.56 -10.56
C PHE A 355 -6.99 -20.84 -10.45
N TRP A 356 -7.33 -21.21 -9.22
CA TRP A 356 -8.27 -22.28 -8.95
C TRP A 356 -9.12 -22.01 -7.69
N SER A 357 -10.19 -22.77 -7.50
CA SER A 357 -11.00 -22.69 -6.29
C SER A 357 -10.42 -23.57 -5.18
N ASP A 358 -10.44 -23.09 -3.94
CA ASP A 358 -10.09 -23.88 -2.75
C ASP A 358 -10.98 -25.13 -2.61
N SER A 359 -12.22 -25.05 -3.09
CA SER A 359 -13.18 -26.18 -3.08
C SER A 359 -12.94 -27.22 -4.19
N GLY A 360 -12.00 -26.97 -5.11
CA GLY A 360 -11.78 -27.81 -6.29
C GLY A 360 -12.85 -27.65 -7.38
N ALA A 361 -13.82 -26.76 -7.20
CA ALA A 361 -14.87 -26.49 -8.17
C ALA A 361 -14.38 -25.67 -9.36
N ALA A 362 -15.10 -25.78 -10.49
CA ALA A 362 -14.89 -24.94 -11.66
C ALA A 362 -15.05 -23.46 -11.31
N ILE A 363 -14.19 -22.63 -11.90
CA ILE A 363 -14.21 -21.16 -11.77
C ILE A 363 -14.67 -20.54 -13.08
N HIS A 364 -14.77 -19.22 -13.11
CA HIS A 364 -15.05 -18.49 -14.34
C HIS A 364 -14.23 -17.20 -14.44
N TYR A 365 -14.11 -16.72 -15.67
CA TYR A 365 -13.61 -15.40 -16.01
C TYR A 365 -14.76 -14.59 -16.59
N THR A 366 -14.86 -13.32 -16.23
CA THR A 366 -15.90 -12.41 -16.71
C THR A 366 -15.25 -11.18 -17.31
N CYS A 367 -15.66 -10.82 -18.53
CA CYS A 367 -15.22 -9.61 -19.20
C CYS A 367 -16.42 -8.81 -19.71
N ARG A 368 -16.38 -7.48 -19.58
CA ARG A 368 -17.36 -6.52 -20.11
C ARG A 368 -16.61 -5.32 -20.66
N SER A 369 -16.89 -4.93 -21.89
CA SER A 369 -16.31 -3.73 -22.52
C SER A 369 -14.78 -3.64 -22.36
N ALA A 370 -14.08 -4.78 -22.43
CA ALA A 370 -12.65 -4.90 -22.17
C ALA A 370 -11.90 -5.47 -23.37
N TYR A 371 -10.95 -4.69 -23.90
CA TYR A 371 -10.24 -5.01 -25.11
C TYR A 371 -8.73 -5.19 -24.90
N GLY A 372 -8.16 -6.19 -25.55
CA GLY A 372 -6.76 -6.55 -25.37
C GLY A 372 -6.42 -7.96 -25.81
N GLN A 373 -5.51 -8.62 -25.10
CA GLN A 373 -5.06 -9.98 -25.37
C GLN A 373 -5.07 -10.82 -24.08
N GLY A 374 -5.58 -12.05 -24.19
CA GLY A 374 -5.59 -13.05 -23.13
C GLY A 374 -6.97 -13.30 -22.52
N TYR A 375 -7.24 -14.57 -22.19
CA TYR A 375 -8.43 -15.01 -21.45
C TYR A 375 -9.76 -14.57 -22.10
N CYS A 376 -10.62 -13.86 -21.37
CA CYS A 376 -11.95 -13.44 -21.85
C CYS A 376 -11.97 -12.10 -22.60
N LEU A 377 -10.81 -11.46 -22.81
CA LEU A 377 -10.74 -10.16 -23.47
C LEU A 377 -11.09 -10.27 -24.96
N HIS A 378 -11.78 -9.26 -25.48
CA HIS A 378 -11.97 -9.12 -26.92
C HIS A 378 -10.71 -8.55 -27.58
N SER A 379 -10.33 -9.06 -28.75
CA SER A 379 -9.16 -8.55 -29.46
C SER A 379 -9.38 -7.12 -29.99
N GLY A 380 -8.32 -6.31 -29.98
CA GLY A 380 -8.30 -5.01 -30.66
C GLY A 380 -8.86 -3.86 -29.82
N SER A 381 -9.83 -3.13 -30.35
CA SER A 381 -10.60 -2.07 -29.68
C SER A 381 -12.02 -2.07 -30.24
N GLY A 382 -13.00 -1.55 -29.50
CA GLY A 382 -14.38 -1.50 -29.98
C GLY A 382 -15.35 -0.78 -29.04
N SER A 383 -16.63 -0.85 -29.39
CA SER A 383 -17.74 -0.32 -28.59
C SER A 383 -17.99 -1.13 -27.32
N SER A 384 -18.94 -0.72 -26.49
CA SER A 384 -19.36 -1.54 -25.36
C SER A 384 -19.90 -2.90 -25.79
N TYR A 385 -19.77 -3.87 -24.89
CA TYR A 385 -20.43 -5.16 -25.01
C TYR A 385 -20.83 -5.67 -23.62
N SER A 386 -21.93 -6.43 -23.55
CA SER A 386 -22.45 -6.97 -22.29
C SER A 386 -21.46 -7.93 -21.63
N ALA A 387 -21.51 -8.04 -20.31
CA ALA A 387 -20.67 -8.97 -19.58
C ALA A 387 -20.87 -10.41 -20.09
N ALA A 388 -19.77 -11.09 -20.40
CA ALA A 388 -19.74 -12.48 -20.80
C ALA A 388 -18.78 -13.26 -19.91
N SER A 389 -19.15 -14.50 -19.58
CA SER A 389 -18.34 -15.36 -18.72
C SER A 389 -17.91 -16.63 -19.44
N SER A 390 -16.66 -17.04 -19.21
CA SER A 390 -16.10 -18.32 -19.66
C SER A 390 -15.78 -19.20 -18.45
N THR A 391 -16.15 -20.47 -18.50
CA THR A 391 -15.88 -21.45 -17.44
C THR A 391 -14.50 -22.08 -17.61
N VAL A 392 -13.77 -22.22 -16.50
CA VAL A 392 -12.55 -23.03 -16.41
C VAL A 392 -12.89 -24.26 -15.57
N SER A 393 -12.93 -25.43 -16.21
CA SER A 393 -13.41 -26.68 -15.62
C SER A 393 -12.32 -27.55 -15.00
N SER A 394 -11.05 -27.18 -15.14
CA SER A 394 -9.92 -27.90 -14.56
C SER A 394 -8.84 -26.94 -14.06
N ALA A 395 -8.13 -27.36 -13.01
CA ALA A 395 -7.07 -26.56 -12.40
C ALA A 395 -5.92 -26.28 -13.40
N PRO A 396 -5.60 -25.01 -13.68
CA PRO A 396 -4.43 -24.66 -14.50
C PRO A 396 -3.13 -25.18 -13.87
N ALA A 397 -2.17 -25.62 -14.69
CA ALA A 397 -0.86 -26.04 -14.17
C ALA A 397 -0.16 -24.88 -13.43
N GLY A 398 0.45 -25.17 -12.28
CA GLY A 398 1.21 -24.18 -11.51
C GLY A 398 0.36 -23.09 -10.83
N TYR A 399 -0.96 -23.30 -10.68
CA TYR A 399 -1.84 -22.38 -9.95
C TYR A 399 -1.47 -22.27 -8.45
N ASN A 400 -1.01 -23.37 -7.86
CA ASN A 400 -0.68 -23.39 -6.44
C ASN A 400 0.74 -22.83 -6.21
N GLY A 401 0.81 -21.55 -5.84
CA GLY A 401 2.08 -20.88 -5.51
C GLY A 401 2.62 -21.25 -4.12
N PRO A 402 3.91 -20.96 -3.85
CA PRO A 402 4.46 -21.08 -2.50
C PRO A 402 3.70 -20.19 -1.50
N LYS A 403 3.74 -20.55 -0.21
CA LYS A 403 3.10 -19.80 0.89
C LYS A 403 4.13 -19.11 1.77
N MET A 404 3.69 -18.07 2.48
CA MET A 404 4.49 -17.42 3.53
C MET A 404 4.37 -18.21 4.84
N GLY A 405 5.44 -18.23 5.63
CA GLY A 405 5.47 -18.96 6.91
C GLY A 405 4.62 -18.34 8.02
N ASN A 406 4.25 -17.07 7.88
CA ASN A 406 3.55 -16.28 8.90
C ASN A 406 2.10 -15.94 8.50
N ASP A 407 1.47 -16.75 7.64
CA ASP A 407 0.06 -16.59 7.27
C ASP A 407 -0.83 -16.66 8.53
N LEU A 408 -1.63 -15.61 8.78
CA LEU A 408 -2.50 -15.57 9.96
C LEU A 408 -3.60 -16.63 9.89
N ALA A 409 -3.76 -17.40 10.97
CA ALA A 409 -4.81 -18.42 11.05
C ALA A 409 -6.23 -17.83 11.18
N SER A 410 -6.36 -16.63 11.75
CA SER A 410 -7.63 -15.89 11.85
C SER A 410 -7.40 -14.38 11.82
N GLY A 411 -8.41 -13.65 11.35
CA GLY A 411 -8.41 -12.18 11.36
C GLY A 411 -8.50 -11.62 12.77
N LEU A 412 -7.91 -10.45 12.97
CA LEU A 412 -7.83 -9.83 14.30
C LEU A 412 -9.18 -9.20 14.69
N GLY A 413 -9.68 -9.51 15.88
CA GLY A 413 -11.01 -9.05 16.32
C GLY A 413 -11.09 -7.54 16.57
N ILE A 414 -12.32 -7.02 16.63
CA ILE A 414 -12.59 -5.58 16.88
C ILE A 414 -12.84 -5.21 18.35
N SER A 415 -12.89 -6.21 19.25
CA SER A 415 -13.37 -6.05 20.63
C SER A 415 -12.28 -6.10 21.70
N ARG A 416 -11.03 -6.34 21.32
CA ARG A 416 -9.87 -6.40 22.22
C ARG A 416 -8.67 -5.72 21.59
N SER A 417 -7.74 -5.27 22.42
CA SER A 417 -6.48 -4.72 21.94
C SER A 417 -5.78 -5.73 21.03
N ILE A 418 -5.16 -5.21 19.98
CA ILE A 418 -4.23 -5.96 19.14
C ILE A 418 -2.82 -5.73 19.68
N ASP A 419 -2.07 -6.82 19.85
CA ASP A 419 -0.70 -6.73 20.36
C ASP A 419 0.24 -6.15 19.30
N ILE A 420 1.19 -5.35 19.77
CA ILE A 420 2.29 -4.87 18.94
C ILE A 420 3.14 -6.08 18.53
N PRO A 421 3.42 -6.29 17.23
CA PRO A 421 4.33 -7.35 16.79
C PRO A 421 5.68 -7.24 17.50
N THR A 422 6.31 -8.38 17.83
CA THR A 422 7.62 -8.39 18.50
C THR A 422 8.77 -7.95 17.59
N SER A 423 8.57 -8.01 16.28
CA SER A 423 9.54 -7.60 15.28
C SER A 423 8.84 -7.32 13.94
N ILE A 424 9.48 -6.49 13.12
CA ILE A 424 9.12 -6.32 11.71
C ILE A 424 9.63 -7.56 10.96
N PRO A 425 8.82 -8.18 10.08
CA PRO A 425 9.26 -9.35 9.33
C PRO A 425 10.42 -9.01 8.39
N THR A 426 11.18 -10.04 8.01
CA THR A 426 12.29 -9.95 7.04
C THR A 426 12.03 -10.84 5.83
N SER A 427 10.76 -11.09 5.52
CA SER A 427 10.31 -11.76 4.32
C SER A 427 8.87 -11.34 4.04
N PHE A 428 8.62 -10.86 2.82
CA PHE A 428 7.32 -10.29 2.43
C PHE A 428 6.73 -10.95 1.17
N PHE A 429 7.55 -11.72 0.44
CA PHE A 429 7.15 -12.48 -0.72
C PHE A 429 7.99 -13.76 -0.82
N PRO A 430 7.42 -14.91 -1.22
CA PRO A 430 8.17 -16.16 -1.28
C PRO A 430 9.42 -16.08 -2.16
N GLY A 431 10.58 -16.40 -1.58
CA GLY A 431 11.86 -16.40 -2.29
C GLY A 431 12.51 -15.03 -2.48
N ALA A 432 11.84 -13.94 -2.10
CA ALA A 432 12.44 -12.60 -2.07
C ALA A 432 13.04 -12.30 -0.70
N THR A 433 14.14 -11.55 -0.69
CA THR A 433 14.74 -10.96 0.50
C THR A 433 14.40 -9.48 0.57
N PRO A 434 14.25 -8.88 1.78
CA PRO A 434 14.05 -7.45 1.92
C PRO A 434 15.16 -6.68 1.21
N LEU A 435 14.80 -5.58 0.57
CA LEU A 435 15.72 -4.75 -0.21
C LEU A 435 16.65 -3.95 0.70
N LYS A 436 16.19 -3.64 1.91
CA LYS A 436 16.97 -2.96 2.94
C LYS A 436 16.92 -3.76 4.24
N PRO A 437 18.06 -3.96 4.92
CA PRO A 437 18.04 -4.58 6.25
C PRO A 437 17.29 -3.67 7.24
N LEU A 438 16.68 -4.28 8.25
CA LEU A 438 16.19 -3.55 9.42
C LEU A 438 17.34 -2.79 10.09
N LEU A 439 17.05 -1.61 10.62
CA LEU A 439 18.05 -0.81 11.33
C LEU A 439 18.54 -1.52 12.59
N ASN A 440 17.67 -2.04 13.45
CA ASN A 440 18.03 -2.85 14.63
C ASN A 440 19.22 -2.28 15.46
N GLY A 441 19.33 -0.96 15.59
CA GLY A 441 20.41 -0.28 16.31
C GLY A 441 21.73 -0.10 15.53
N SER A 442 21.81 -0.54 14.27
CA SER A 442 22.96 -0.34 13.40
C SER A 442 23.11 1.12 12.94
N SER A 443 24.34 1.56 12.63
CA SER A 443 24.59 2.92 12.14
C SER A 443 23.80 3.17 10.85
N HIS A 444 22.82 4.07 10.90
CA HIS A 444 22.02 4.48 9.75
C HIS A 444 22.93 5.07 8.67
N ARG A 445 23.07 4.40 7.53
CA ARG A 445 23.74 4.94 6.34
C ARG A 445 22.66 5.28 5.33
N SER A 446 22.36 6.57 5.20
CA SER A 446 21.61 7.08 4.04
C SER A 446 22.43 6.72 2.80
N LEU A 447 21.83 6.00 1.84
CA LEU A 447 22.41 5.76 0.52
C LEU A 447 21.95 6.83 -0.45
#